data_AF-A0A132BBY8-F1
#
_entry.id   AF-A0A132BBY8-F1
#
_cell.length_a   1.000
_cell.length_b   1.000
_cell.length_c   1.000
_cell.angle_alpha   90.00
_cell.angle_beta   90.00
_cell.angle_gamma   90.00
#
_symmetry.space_group_name_H-M   'P 1'
#
loop_
_entity.id
_entity.type
_entity.pdbx_description
1 polymer ?
#
loop_
_entity_poly.entity_id
_entity_poly.type
_entity_poly.pdbx_seq_one_letter_code
_entity_poly.pdbx_strand_id
1 'polypeptide(L)'
;MDSSSPATVCEEDHQNHDTTSSSRLVAGRPSLCVNGLDNQKRGKATPTTPIAFPWEKLAPELREEIFARVNENCSEIKEYFRCGSYTGMPPLVIALRPLPIAHNHALGWFEEANKPFYMSGAGGYTFANMVSSELDALDSLHISLNDYGKHGLAPLTGSITRPMSISEAFVKPFLANSGIKHVRIRLAVDDDWSLDMLRFITEFPFWLRGFRSLRTLRVEIPFAPWAVPERARNNILSALVKRIHQKIGVKGNRSACFVTGVGYVKHYQGPIGDWDKEIWDWVADEGKVMDWSGDLGWKWPLE
;
A
#
# COMPACT_ATOMS: atom_id res chain seq x y z
N MET A 1 -57.83 -11.39 -26.92
CA MET A 1 -57.84 -9.93 -27.10
C MET A 1 -56.44 -9.47 -26.79
N ASP A 2 -55.64 -9.44 -27.85
CA ASP A 2 -54.21 -9.17 -27.82
C ASP A 2 -53.95 -7.68 -27.68
N SER A 3 -53.10 -7.33 -26.71
CA SER A 3 -52.64 -5.97 -26.47
C SER A 3 -51.15 -5.90 -26.80
N SER A 4 -50.85 -5.67 -28.07
CA SER A 4 -49.52 -5.40 -28.59
C SER A 4 -49.17 -3.92 -28.40
N SER A 5 -48.13 -3.63 -27.62
CA SER A 5 -47.46 -2.32 -27.55
C SER A 5 -46.21 -2.32 -28.42
N PRO A 6 -45.91 -1.24 -29.16
CA PRO A 6 -44.76 -1.20 -30.07
C PRO A 6 -43.48 -0.74 -29.36
N ALA A 7 -42.37 -1.38 -29.74
CA ALA A 7 -41.02 -1.01 -29.36
C ALA A 7 -40.53 0.20 -30.18
N THR A 8 -40.02 1.21 -29.49
CA THR A 8 -39.32 2.36 -30.08
C THR A 8 -37.86 1.98 -30.30
N VAL A 9 -37.44 2.01 -31.56
CA VAL A 9 -36.03 1.87 -31.99
C VAL A 9 -35.40 3.25 -31.93
N CYS A 10 -34.37 3.41 -31.09
CA CYS A 10 -33.46 4.55 -31.14
C CYS A 10 -32.21 4.12 -31.91
N GLU A 11 -32.03 4.65 -33.12
CA GLU A 11 -30.76 4.64 -33.84
C GLU A 11 -29.86 5.73 -33.23
N GLU A 12 -28.74 5.34 -32.63
CA GLU A 12 -27.65 6.25 -32.29
C GLU A 12 -26.50 6.05 -33.30
N ASP A 13 -26.34 7.05 -34.16
CA ASP A 13 -25.18 7.24 -35.04
C ASP A 13 -23.96 7.64 -34.20
N HIS A 14 -22.99 6.73 -34.05
CA HIS A 14 -21.66 7.08 -33.57
C HIS A 14 -20.74 7.44 -34.74
N GLN A 15 -20.56 8.74 -34.96
CA GLN A 15 -19.51 9.28 -35.82
C GLN A 15 -18.14 9.13 -35.15
N ASN A 16 -17.30 8.29 -35.78
CA ASN A 16 -15.86 8.20 -35.51
C ASN A 16 -15.16 9.49 -35.95
N HIS A 17 -14.58 10.22 -35.00
CA HIS A 17 -13.57 11.24 -35.28
C HIS A 17 -12.20 10.78 -34.79
N ASP A 18 -11.45 10.19 -35.72
CA ASP A 18 -9.99 10.06 -35.66
C ASP A 18 -9.35 11.46 -35.72
N THR A 19 -8.64 11.85 -34.66
CA THR A 19 -7.68 12.97 -34.71
C THR A 19 -6.36 12.53 -34.09
N THR A 20 -5.54 11.90 -34.94
CA THR A 20 -4.12 11.66 -34.68
C THR A 20 -3.34 12.95 -34.95
N SER A 21 -3.21 13.81 -33.93
CA SER A 21 -2.28 14.94 -33.95
C SER A 21 -0.91 14.51 -33.42
N SER A 22 0.00 14.26 -34.36
CA SER A 22 1.41 13.99 -34.15
C SER A 22 2.14 15.26 -33.72
N SER A 23 2.51 15.38 -32.44
CA SER A 23 3.37 16.45 -31.93
C SER A 23 4.83 16.00 -31.91
N ARG A 24 5.58 16.35 -32.96
CA ARG A 24 7.05 16.32 -32.97
C ARG A 24 7.57 17.51 -32.17
N LEU A 25 8.00 17.28 -30.94
CA LEU A 25 8.81 18.24 -30.19
C LEU A 25 10.28 18.13 -30.64
N VAL A 26 10.70 19.14 -31.40
CA VAL A 26 12.11 19.38 -31.78
C VAL A 26 12.83 19.99 -30.58
N ALA A 27 13.74 19.23 -29.97
CA ALA A 27 14.63 19.71 -28.93
C ALA A 27 15.75 20.58 -29.53
N GLY A 28 15.53 21.89 -29.61
CA GLY A 28 16.58 22.87 -29.85
C GLY A 28 17.31 23.20 -28.54
N ARG A 29 18.56 22.74 -28.40
CA ARG A 29 19.48 23.22 -27.35
C ARG A 29 20.17 24.51 -27.82
N PRO A 30 20.06 25.64 -27.12
CA PRO A 30 21.00 26.74 -27.29
C PRO A 30 22.27 26.43 -26.49
N SER A 31 23.37 26.27 -27.23
CA SER A 31 24.74 26.30 -26.70
C SER A 31 25.06 27.72 -26.25
N LEU A 32 25.11 27.95 -24.94
CA LEU A 32 25.65 29.20 -24.39
C LEU A 32 27.14 29.01 -24.11
N CYS A 33 27.95 29.66 -24.96
CA CYS A 33 29.38 29.82 -24.76
C CYS A 33 29.66 30.66 -23.51
N VAL A 34 30.46 30.09 -22.64
CA VAL A 34 31.16 30.73 -21.54
C VAL A 34 32.27 31.60 -22.12
N ASN A 35 32.39 32.86 -21.67
CA ASN A 35 33.65 33.50 -21.24
C ASN A 35 33.41 34.99 -20.99
N GLY A 36 33.56 35.40 -19.72
CA GLY A 36 33.53 36.80 -19.29
C GLY A 36 34.11 36.87 -17.88
N LEU A 37 35.44 36.93 -17.82
CA LEU A 37 36.23 37.17 -16.63
C LEU A 37 35.91 38.55 -16.05
N ASP A 38 35.20 38.61 -14.92
CA ASP A 38 35.22 39.77 -14.04
C ASP A 38 35.60 39.32 -12.62
N ASN A 39 36.89 39.48 -12.33
CA ASN A 39 37.48 39.38 -11.00
C ASN A 39 37.09 40.62 -10.18
N GLN A 40 35.81 40.74 -9.80
CA GLN A 40 35.42 41.62 -8.71
C GLN A 40 35.57 40.89 -7.38
N LYS A 41 36.39 41.46 -6.49
CA LYS A 41 36.55 41.12 -5.08
C LYS A 41 35.18 40.97 -4.40
N ARG A 42 34.59 39.77 -4.44
CA ARG A 42 33.50 39.40 -3.54
C ARG A 42 34.09 39.34 -2.14
N GLY A 43 33.78 40.35 -1.33
CA GLY A 43 33.97 40.27 0.10
C GLY A 43 33.38 38.94 0.59
N LYS A 44 34.13 38.23 1.44
CA LYS A 44 33.64 37.05 2.16
C LYS A 44 32.34 37.47 2.85
N ALA A 45 31.20 37.19 2.22
CA ALA A 45 29.92 37.27 2.88
C ALA A 45 30.01 36.25 4.01
N THR A 46 30.09 36.75 5.24
CA THR A 46 29.87 35.95 6.44
C THR A 46 28.58 35.18 6.19
N PRO A 47 28.59 33.84 6.29
CA PRO A 47 27.38 33.06 6.10
C PRO A 47 26.39 33.53 7.16
N THR A 48 25.42 34.34 6.75
CA THR A 48 24.32 34.77 7.60
C THR A 48 23.61 33.49 7.98
N THR A 49 23.76 33.07 9.23
CA THR A 49 23.08 31.91 9.77
C THR A 49 21.60 32.08 9.43
N PRO A 50 20.99 31.15 8.68
CA PRO A 50 19.59 31.27 8.30
C PRO A 50 18.80 31.59 9.56
N ILE A 51 18.06 32.71 9.55
CA ILE A 51 17.21 33.08 10.68
C ILE A 51 16.22 31.92 10.83
N ALA A 52 16.47 31.07 11.83
CA ALA A 52 15.61 29.93 12.11
C ALA A 52 14.18 30.45 12.27
N PHE A 53 13.27 29.85 11.51
CA PHE A 53 11.86 30.22 11.52
C PHE A 53 11.37 30.27 12.98
N PRO A 54 10.60 31.29 13.40
CA PRO A 54 10.28 31.49 14.83
C PRO A 54 9.71 30.26 15.53
N TRP A 55 9.03 29.40 14.78
CA TRP A 55 8.44 28.16 15.27
C TRP A 55 9.46 27.10 15.72
N GLU A 56 10.63 27.04 15.08
CA GLU A 56 11.74 26.14 15.46
C GLU A 56 12.36 26.54 16.81
N LYS A 57 12.10 27.78 17.28
CA LYS A 57 12.58 28.30 18.57
C LYS A 57 11.59 28.07 19.71
N LEU A 58 10.37 27.59 19.41
CA LEU A 58 9.39 27.31 20.45
C LEU A 58 9.84 26.12 21.28
N ALA A 59 9.66 26.25 22.59
CA ALA A 59 9.85 25.15 23.52
C ALA A 59 8.98 23.94 23.11
N PRO A 60 9.47 22.70 23.26
CA PRO A 60 8.72 21.50 22.86
C PRO A 60 7.30 21.46 23.41
N GLU A 61 7.09 21.92 24.64
CA GLU A 61 5.80 21.92 25.33
C GLU A 61 4.77 22.81 24.63
N LEU A 62 5.20 23.98 24.14
CA LEU A 62 4.32 24.89 23.39
C LEU A 62 3.97 24.33 22.01
N ARG A 63 4.91 23.62 21.37
CA ARG A 63 4.63 22.97 20.08
C ARG A 63 3.64 21.82 20.24
N GLU A 64 3.79 21.06 21.32
CA GLU A 64 2.86 19.99 21.69
C GLU A 64 1.45 20.54 21.93
N GLU A 65 1.34 21.64 22.68
CA GLU A 65 0.06 22.31 22.92
C GLU A 65 -0.58 22.80 21.61
N ILE A 66 0.21 23.37 20.70
CA ILE A 66 -0.27 23.81 19.39
C ILE A 66 -0.79 22.61 18.58
N PHE A 67 -0.03 21.50 18.52
CA PHE A 67 -0.43 20.31 17.79
C PHE A 67 -1.65 19.62 18.39
N ALA A 68 -1.74 19.56 19.71
CA ALA A 68 -2.94 19.09 20.41
C ALA A 68 -4.16 19.91 20.01
N ARG A 69 -4.08 21.24 20.07
CA ARG A 69 -5.18 22.12 19.65
C ARG A 69 -5.52 21.97 18.16
N VAL A 70 -4.53 21.80 17.29
CA VAL A 70 -4.76 21.57 15.86
C VAL A 70 -5.50 20.25 15.63
N ASN A 71 -5.13 19.20 16.37
CA ASN A 71 -5.75 17.88 16.28
C ASN A 71 -7.16 17.85 16.89
N GLU A 72 -7.39 18.55 18.01
CA GLU A 72 -8.71 18.68 18.64
C GLU A 72 -9.72 19.44 17.77
N ASN A 73 -9.25 20.43 17.01
CA ASN A 73 -10.09 21.22 16.10
C ASN A 73 -10.30 20.55 14.73
N CYS A 74 -9.83 19.32 14.54
CA CYS A 74 -10.15 18.51 13.37
C CYS A 74 -11.64 18.11 13.41
N SER A 75 -12.45 18.72 12.55
CA SER A 75 -13.71 18.09 12.15
C SER A 75 -13.43 16.84 11.30
N GLU A 76 -14.42 15.96 11.14
CA GLU A 76 -14.37 14.70 10.38
C GLU A 76 -13.76 14.80 8.95
N ILE A 77 -13.58 16.02 8.42
CA ILE A 77 -13.14 16.30 7.05
C ILE A 77 -11.64 16.64 6.98
N LYS A 78 -10.99 17.05 8.07
CA LYS A 78 -9.60 17.54 8.05
C LYS A 78 -8.73 16.75 8.99
N GLU A 79 -8.06 15.74 8.47
CA GLU A 79 -7.06 14.97 9.20
C GLU A 79 -5.67 15.62 9.02
N TYR A 80 -5.20 16.42 9.99
CA TYR A 80 -3.90 17.11 9.87
C TYR A 80 -2.69 16.20 10.08
N PHE A 81 -2.87 15.10 10.80
CA PHE A 81 -1.83 14.11 11.08
C PHE A 81 -2.16 12.71 10.59
N ARG A 82 -3.42 12.45 10.17
CA ARG A 82 -3.84 11.14 9.68
C ARG A 82 -3.87 11.09 8.16
N CYS A 83 -3.32 10.03 7.59
CA CYS A 83 -3.45 9.74 6.17
C CYS A 83 -4.84 9.19 5.91
N GLY A 84 -5.59 9.87 5.05
CA GLY A 84 -6.80 9.30 4.48
C GLY A 84 -6.45 8.16 3.53
N SER A 85 -7.38 7.22 3.32
CA SER A 85 -7.17 6.04 2.47
C SER A 85 -6.75 6.36 1.03
N TYR A 86 -6.98 7.59 0.58
CA TYR A 86 -6.66 8.09 -0.76
C TYR A 86 -5.81 9.36 -0.76
N THR A 87 -5.52 9.91 0.41
CA THR A 87 -4.71 11.13 0.54
C THR A 87 -3.29 10.70 0.89
N GLY A 88 -2.31 11.34 0.25
CA GLY A 88 -0.89 11.14 0.55
C GLY A 88 -0.54 11.58 1.97
N MET A 89 0.74 11.88 2.19
CA MET A 89 1.22 12.48 3.43
C MET A 89 0.37 13.73 3.81
N PRO A 90 -0.04 13.93 5.08
CA PRO A 90 -0.90 15.04 5.45
C PRO A 90 -0.25 16.39 5.10
N PRO A 91 -1.01 17.36 4.58
CA PRO A 91 -0.45 18.63 4.13
C PRO A 91 0.35 19.38 5.20
N LEU A 92 -0.06 19.27 6.47
CA LEU A 92 0.67 19.87 7.58
C LEU A 92 2.06 19.25 7.71
N VAL A 93 2.17 17.91 7.75
CA VAL A 93 3.47 17.21 7.81
C VAL A 93 4.37 17.63 6.64
N ILE A 94 3.82 17.69 5.42
CA ILE A 94 4.57 18.15 4.23
C ILE A 94 5.05 19.60 4.39
N ALA A 95 4.17 20.51 4.83
CA ALA A 95 4.49 21.92 4.99
C ALA A 95 5.61 22.16 6.01
N LEU A 96 5.79 21.25 6.96
CA LEU A 96 6.81 21.32 8.00
C LEU A 96 8.16 20.73 7.61
N ARG A 97 8.28 20.00 6.48
CA ARG A 97 9.56 19.45 6.01
C ARG A 97 10.75 20.43 6.03
N PRO A 98 10.61 21.73 5.69
CA PRO A 98 11.72 22.69 5.76
C PRO A 98 12.14 23.07 7.18
N LEU A 99 11.39 22.65 8.20
CA LEU A 99 11.55 22.98 9.62
C LEU A 99 11.84 21.70 10.41
N PRO A 100 13.11 21.26 10.52
CA PRO A 100 13.44 19.92 10.99
C PRO A 100 12.94 19.59 12.41
N ILE A 101 13.03 20.55 13.33
CA ILE A 101 12.63 20.31 14.73
C ILE A 101 11.10 20.18 14.81
N ALA A 102 10.36 21.03 14.11
CA ALA A 102 8.90 20.98 14.05
C ALA A 102 8.39 19.78 13.25
N HIS A 103 9.07 19.42 12.15
CA HIS A 103 8.78 18.24 11.35
C HIS A 103 8.90 16.97 12.16
N ASN A 104 10.02 16.78 12.87
CA ASN A 104 10.22 15.61 13.72
C ASN A 104 9.14 15.48 14.80
N HIS A 105 8.69 16.61 15.35
CA HIS A 105 7.61 16.62 16.31
C HIS A 105 6.27 16.25 15.65
N ALA A 106 5.97 16.80 14.47
CA ALA A 106 4.80 16.42 13.69
C ALA A 106 4.83 14.94 13.25
N LEU A 107 6.02 14.36 13.03
CA LEU A 107 6.16 12.92 12.75
C LEU A 107 5.74 12.05 13.93
N GLY A 108 5.95 12.48 15.17
CA GLY A 108 5.45 11.76 16.35
C GLY A 108 3.92 11.72 16.40
N TRP A 109 3.27 12.85 16.09
CA TRP A 109 1.81 12.93 15.97
C TRP A 109 1.29 12.10 14.79
N PHE A 110 1.99 12.14 13.66
CA PHE A 110 1.69 11.32 12.49
C PHE A 110 1.80 9.82 12.80
N GLU A 111 2.86 9.39 13.46
CA GLU A 111 3.04 7.98 13.85
C GLU A 111 1.87 7.52 14.73
N GLU A 112 1.54 8.28 15.78
CA GLU A 112 0.47 7.92 16.71
C GLU A 112 -0.90 7.87 16.01
N ALA A 113 -1.21 8.87 15.19
CA ALA A 113 -2.48 8.96 14.48
C ALA A 113 -2.68 7.87 13.42
N ASN A 114 -1.59 7.24 12.95
CA ASN A 114 -1.62 6.22 11.91
C ASN A 114 -1.06 4.87 12.40
N LYS A 115 -1.26 4.49 13.67
CA LYS A 115 -0.85 3.18 14.19
C LYS A 115 -2.06 2.24 14.37
N PRO A 116 -2.20 1.16 13.57
CA PRO A 116 -1.40 0.80 12.41
C PRO A 116 -1.74 1.66 11.17
N PHE A 117 -0.81 1.76 10.22
CA PHE A 117 -1.01 2.55 9.01
C PHE A 117 -1.83 1.73 8.03
N TYR A 118 -2.98 2.25 7.58
CA TYR A 118 -3.86 1.52 6.66
C TYR A 118 -3.54 1.89 5.21
N MET A 119 -3.36 0.88 4.36
CA MET A 119 -3.12 1.04 2.94
C MET A 119 -4.05 0.11 2.15
N SER A 120 -4.58 0.62 1.02
CA SER A 120 -5.21 -0.22 0.00
C SER A 120 -4.17 -0.78 -0.97
N GLY A 121 -4.42 -1.92 -1.61
CA GLY A 121 -3.54 -2.50 -2.63
C GLY A 121 -3.23 -1.56 -3.80
N ALA A 122 -4.12 -0.61 -4.09
CA ALA A 122 -3.92 0.44 -5.09
C ALA A 122 -3.06 1.62 -4.57
N GLY A 123 -2.86 1.71 -3.26
CA GLY A 123 -2.24 2.84 -2.55
C GLY A 123 -0.72 2.97 -2.67
N GLY A 124 -0.05 2.27 -3.60
CA GLY A 124 1.40 2.39 -3.82
C GLY A 124 1.86 3.85 -4.06
N TYR A 125 0.96 4.71 -4.57
CA TYR A 125 1.21 6.14 -4.77
C TYR A 125 1.37 6.93 -3.47
N THR A 126 0.75 6.50 -2.36
CA THR A 126 0.80 7.19 -1.08
C THR A 126 2.24 7.28 -0.55
N PHE A 127 3.04 6.24 -0.78
CA PHE A 127 4.44 6.16 -0.33
C PHE A 127 5.44 6.85 -1.27
N ALA A 128 5.10 7.00 -2.55
CA ALA A 128 6.01 7.60 -3.53
C ALA A 128 6.41 9.04 -3.19
N ASN A 129 5.56 9.75 -2.42
CA ASN A 129 5.79 11.13 -2.00
C ASN A 129 6.39 11.26 -0.59
N MET A 130 6.59 10.14 0.12
CA MET A 130 7.15 10.16 1.47
C MET A 130 8.67 10.22 1.43
N VAL A 131 9.27 11.02 2.31
CA VAL A 131 10.72 11.03 2.52
C VAL A 131 11.15 9.92 3.50
N SER A 132 12.44 9.62 3.60
CA SER A 132 12.93 8.52 4.45
C SER A 132 12.47 8.64 5.90
N SER A 133 12.58 9.82 6.52
CA SER A 133 12.16 10.02 7.92
C SER A 133 10.66 9.79 8.15
N GLU A 134 9.84 10.07 7.14
CA GLU A 134 8.39 9.85 7.19
C GLU A 134 8.05 8.36 7.08
N LEU A 135 8.76 7.64 6.21
CA LEU A 135 8.64 6.17 6.12
C LEU A 135 9.16 5.50 7.39
N ASP A 136 10.22 6.03 8.00
CA ASP A 136 10.83 5.48 9.21
C ASP A 136 9.94 5.68 10.45
N ALA A 137 9.04 6.66 10.43
CA ALA A 137 8.01 6.85 11.45
C ALA A 137 6.92 5.76 11.41
N LEU A 138 6.88 4.92 10.37
CA LEU A 138 5.90 3.84 10.25
C LEU A 138 6.49 2.53 10.78
N ASP A 139 6.01 2.09 11.93
CA ASP A 139 6.39 0.80 12.52
C ASP A 139 5.45 -0.35 12.07
N SER A 140 4.18 -0.04 11.83
CA SER A 140 3.13 -1.03 11.55
C SER A 140 2.28 -0.65 10.35
N LEU A 141 2.10 -1.62 9.44
CA LEU A 141 1.38 -1.47 8.19
C LEU A 141 0.26 -2.51 8.06
N HIS A 142 -0.93 -2.06 7.68
CA HIS A 142 -2.07 -2.91 7.36
C HIS A 142 -2.44 -2.72 5.89
N ILE A 143 -2.20 -3.76 5.09
CA ILE A 143 -2.41 -3.79 3.65
C ILE A 143 -3.72 -4.51 3.38
N SER A 144 -4.67 -3.81 2.78
CA SER A 144 -5.98 -4.34 2.36
C SER A 144 -6.01 -4.39 0.83
N LEU A 145 -5.96 -5.60 0.27
CA LEU A 145 -6.02 -5.79 -1.18
C LEU A 145 -7.49 -5.92 -1.58
N ASN A 146 -8.11 -4.83 -2.06
CA ASN A 146 -9.55 -4.76 -2.35
C ASN A 146 -9.86 -4.78 -3.87
N ASP A 147 -8.93 -4.30 -4.70
CA ASP A 147 -9.17 -4.08 -6.14
C ASP A 147 -8.34 -5.02 -7.04
N TYR A 148 -8.23 -6.31 -6.69
CA TYR A 148 -7.64 -7.28 -7.61
C TYR A 148 -8.41 -7.29 -8.95
N GLY A 149 -9.76 -7.23 -8.92
CA GLY A 149 -10.59 -7.32 -10.12
C GLY A 149 -10.65 -6.09 -11.04
N LYS A 150 -10.47 -4.86 -10.53
CA LYS A 150 -10.72 -3.64 -11.34
C LYS A 150 -9.55 -3.22 -12.23
N HIS A 151 -8.33 -3.66 -11.92
CA HIS A 151 -7.16 -3.38 -12.73
C HIS A 151 -6.89 -4.50 -13.74
N GLY A 152 -7.86 -4.76 -14.62
CA GLY A 152 -7.63 -5.41 -15.93
C GLY A 152 -6.72 -6.66 -15.93
N LEU A 153 -6.92 -7.56 -14.98
CA LEU A 153 -6.08 -8.76 -14.89
C LEU A 153 -6.48 -9.80 -15.92
N ALA A 154 -5.52 -10.22 -16.73
CA ALA A 154 -5.72 -11.25 -17.75
C ALA A 154 -6.38 -12.51 -17.15
N PRO A 155 -7.34 -13.14 -17.85
CA PRO A 155 -7.97 -14.37 -17.41
C PRO A 155 -6.91 -15.44 -17.16
N LEU A 156 -7.11 -16.23 -16.10
CA LEU A 156 -6.26 -17.38 -15.78
C LEU A 156 -6.40 -18.42 -16.89
N THR A 157 -5.46 -18.45 -17.82
CA THR A 157 -5.36 -19.47 -18.87
C THR A 157 -4.83 -20.78 -18.29
N GLY A 158 -5.59 -21.43 -17.40
CA GLY A 158 -5.36 -22.81 -16.89
C GLY A 158 -4.02 -23.08 -16.19
N SER A 159 -3.17 -22.06 -16.07
CA SER A 159 -1.80 -22.17 -15.62
C SER A 159 -1.49 -20.92 -14.80
N ILE A 160 -1.24 -21.11 -13.50
CA ILE A 160 -0.75 -20.07 -12.58
C ILE A 160 0.74 -19.82 -12.90
N THR A 161 1.04 -19.45 -14.14
CA THR A 161 2.42 -19.27 -14.63
C THR A 161 2.75 -17.84 -14.98
N ARG A 162 1.78 -16.92 -14.99
CA ARG A 162 2.10 -15.51 -15.20
C ARG A 162 2.21 -14.78 -13.87
N PRO A 163 3.38 -14.19 -13.56
CA PRO A 163 3.45 -13.18 -12.53
C PRO A 163 2.55 -12.03 -12.95
N MET A 164 1.70 -11.53 -12.05
CA MET A 164 1.50 -10.09 -12.08
C MET A 164 2.88 -9.49 -11.90
N SER A 165 3.28 -8.62 -12.83
CA SER A 165 4.40 -7.72 -12.56
C SER A 165 4.00 -6.95 -11.31
N ILE A 166 4.59 -7.31 -10.18
CA ILE A 166 4.50 -6.51 -8.96
C ILE A 166 4.85 -5.10 -9.41
N SER A 167 3.96 -4.14 -9.16
CA SER A 167 4.28 -2.76 -9.49
C SER A 167 5.55 -2.41 -8.74
N GLU A 168 6.66 -2.20 -9.45
CA GLU A 168 7.91 -1.78 -8.81
C GLU A 168 7.69 -0.51 -7.99
N ALA A 169 6.72 0.31 -8.39
CA ALA A 169 6.29 1.48 -7.64
C ALA A 169 5.75 1.14 -6.23
N PHE A 170 5.16 -0.03 -6.03
CA PHE A 170 4.73 -0.49 -4.70
C PHE A 170 5.90 -0.93 -3.83
N VAL A 171 6.81 -1.75 -4.37
CA VAL A 171 7.89 -2.37 -3.58
C VAL A 171 9.02 -1.38 -3.29
N LYS A 172 9.30 -0.47 -4.21
CA LYS A 172 10.46 0.43 -4.16
C LYS A 172 10.55 1.30 -2.91
N PRO A 173 9.47 1.93 -2.39
CA PRO A 173 9.55 2.71 -1.16
C PRO A 173 9.98 1.87 0.06
N PHE A 174 9.57 0.61 0.11
CA PHE A 174 9.84 -0.27 1.24
C PHE A 174 11.24 -0.88 1.20
N LEU A 175 11.84 -1.10 0.01
CA LEU A 175 13.17 -1.71 -0.12
C LEU A 175 14.28 -0.97 0.64
N ALA A 176 14.14 0.35 0.76
CA ALA A 176 15.08 1.21 1.48
C ALA A 176 14.66 1.46 2.93
N ASN A 177 13.43 1.12 3.31
CA ASN A 177 12.90 1.37 4.63
C ASN A 177 13.17 0.19 5.57
N SER A 178 13.78 0.48 6.71
CA SER A 178 13.95 -0.48 7.80
C SER A 178 13.02 -0.20 8.98
N GLY A 179 12.24 0.87 8.95
CA GLY A 179 11.33 1.27 10.02
C GLY A 179 10.18 0.28 10.24
N ILE A 180 9.59 -0.23 9.16
CA ILE A 180 8.42 -1.11 9.24
C ILE A 180 8.81 -2.48 9.81
N LYS A 181 8.28 -2.82 11.00
CA LYS A 181 8.51 -4.09 11.69
C LYS A 181 7.29 -4.99 11.69
N HIS A 182 6.09 -4.42 11.57
CA HIS A 182 4.84 -5.15 11.71
C HIS A 182 4.02 -5.00 10.44
N VAL A 183 3.70 -6.12 9.78
CA VAL A 183 2.84 -6.09 8.59
C VAL A 183 1.64 -7.01 8.81
N ARG A 184 0.45 -6.51 8.50
CA ARG A 184 -0.78 -7.28 8.36
C ARG A 184 -1.26 -7.16 6.91
N ILE A 185 -1.48 -8.28 6.24
CA ILE A 185 -2.04 -8.31 4.88
C ILE A 185 -3.38 -9.03 4.93
N ARG A 186 -4.39 -8.46 4.30
CA ARG A 186 -5.69 -9.10 4.07
C ARG A 186 -6.14 -8.91 2.63
N LEU A 187 -6.90 -9.88 2.13
CA LEU A 187 -7.74 -9.69 0.95
C LEU A 187 -9.08 -9.14 1.42
N ALA A 188 -9.48 -7.96 0.97
CA ALA A 188 -10.89 -7.58 1.07
C ALA A 188 -11.58 -8.09 -0.19
N VAL A 189 -12.62 -8.86 0.02
CA VAL A 189 -13.29 -9.57 -1.07
C VAL A 189 -14.62 -8.88 -1.33
N ASP A 190 -14.81 -8.39 -2.55
CA ASP A 190 -16.13 -8.03 -3.11
C ASP A 190 -16.73 -9.26 -3.83
N ASP A 191 -18.00 -9.25 -4.22
CA ASP A 191 -18.87 -10.39 -4.64
C ASP A 191 -18.34 -11.53 -5.58
N ASP A 192 -17.12 -11.49 -6.14
CA ASP A 192 -16.56 -12.52 -7.04
C ASP A 192 -15.25 -13.18 -6.53
N TRP A 193 -15.33 -14.36 -5.88
CA TRP A 193 -14.38 -14.74 -4.81
C TRP A 193 -13.29 -15.77 -5.17
N SER A 194 -13.52 -16.65 -6.15
CA SER A 194 -12.70 -17.87 -6.32
C SER A 194 -11.30 -17.62 -6.88
N LEU A 195 -11.21 -16.83 -7.96
CA LEU A 195 -9.94 -16.55 -8.63
C LEU A 195 -9.07 -15.61 -7.79
N ASP A 196 -9.68 -14.64 -7.11
CA ASP A 196 -8.97 -13.66 -6.30
C ASP A 196 -8.38 -14.28 -5.03
N MET A 197 -9.05 -15.29 -4.45
CA MET A 197 -8.47 -16.05 -3.34
C MET A 197 -7.23 -16.86 -3.73
N LEU A 198 -7.27 -17.61 -4.84
CA LEU A 198 -6.13 -18.39 -5.30
C LEU A 198 -4.94 -17.50 -5.68
N ARG A 199 -5.23 -16.39 -6.37
CA ARG A 199 -4.24 -15.35 -6.68
C ARG A 199 -3.65 -14.80 -5.40
N PHE A 200 -4.47 -14.36 -4.45
CA PHE A 200 -4.00 -13.84 -3.19
C PHE A 200 -3.07 -14.81 -2.46
N ILE A 201 -3.48 -16.08 -2.30
CA ILE A 201 -2.65 -17.11 -1.66
C ILE A 201 -1.29 -17.24 -2.34
N THR A 202 -1.29 -17.28 -3.68
CA THR A 202 -0.05 -17.46 -4.45
C THR A 202 0.78 -16.19 -4.57
N GLU A 203 0.19 -15.01 -4.33
CA GLU A 203 0.82 -13.73 -4.64
C GLU A 203 1.12 -12.82 -3.45
N PHE A 204 0.45 -12.96 -2.29
CA PHE A 204 0.77 -12.14 -1.11
C PHE A 204 2.28 -12.09 -0.78
N PRO A 205 3.10 -13.16 -0.98
CA PRO A 205 4.52 -13.07 -0.67
C PRO A 205 5.27 -12.08 -1.55
N PHE A 206 4.76 -11.76 -2.74
CA PHE A 206 5.35 -10.78 -3.64
C PHE A 206 5.18 -9.34 -3.16
N TRP A 207 4.05 -9.05 -2.53
CA TRP A 207 3.80 -7.79 -1.85
C TRP A 207 4.76 -7.57 -0.67
N LEU A 208 5.37 -8.65 -0.18
CA LEU A 208 6.31 -8.60 0.94
C LEU A 208 7.77 -8.38 0.52
N ARG A 209 8.08 -8.39 -0.78
CA ARG A 209 9.45 -8.25 -1.30
C ARG A 209 10.13 -6.93 -0.91
N GLY A 210 9.35 -5.93 -0.49
CA GLY A 210 9.87 -4.67 0.00
C GLY A 210 10.48 -4.73 1.39
N PHE A 211 10.11 -5.71 2.23
CA PHE A 211 10.40 -5.64 3.65
C PHE A 211 11.61 -6.50 4.05
N ARG A 212 12.64 -5.87 4.60
CA ARG A 212 13.89 -6.55 5.01
C ARG A 212 14.02 -6.79 6.51
N SER A 213 13.09 -6.27 7.30
CA SER A 213 13.26 -6.15 8.75
C SER A 213 11.98 -6.43 9.53
N LEU A 214 11.11 -7.31 9.02
CA LEU A 214 9.85 -7.63 9.69
C LEU A 214 10.09 -8.44 10.96
N ARG A 215 9.47 -8.03 12.06
CA ARG A 215 9.38 -8.83 13.29
C ARG A 215 8.13 -9.70 13.29
N THR A 216 7.03 -9.17 12.78
CA THR A 216 5.78 -9.92 12.66
C THR A 216 5.16 -9.72 11.30
N LEU A 217 4.68 -10.81 10.72
CA LEU A 217 3.78 -10.80 9.57
C LEU A 217 2.51 -11.55 9.94
N ARG A 218 1.36 -10.92 9.72
CA ARG A 218 0.04 -11.55 9.79
C ARG A 218 -0.58 -11.55 8.40
N VAL A 219 -1.05 -12.71 7.94
CA VAL A 219 -1.78 -12.85 6.67
C VAL A 219 -3.17 -13.41 6.97
N GLU A 220 -4.20 -12.68 6.54
CA GLU A 220 -5.59 -13.10 6.65
C GLU A 220 -6.07 -13.60 5.29
N ILE A 221 -6.26 -14.92 5.23
CA ILE A 221 -6.67 -15.62 4.02
C ILE A 221 -8.15 -15.97 4.17
N PRO A 222 -9.04 -15.41 3.34
CA PRO A 222 -10.44 -15.82 3.35
C PRO A 222 -10.59 -17.34 3.17
N PHE A 223 -11.62 -17.90 3.76
CA PHE A 223 -11.97 -19.31 3.69
C PHE A 223 -13.34 -19.46 3.02
N ALA A 224 -13.32 -19.69 1.70
CA ALA A 224 -14.52 -19.98 0.91
C ALA A 224 -14.39 -21.41 0.32
N PRO A 225 -14.84 -22.44 1.04
CA PRO A 225 -14.67 -23.85 0.62
C PRO A 225 -15.43 -24.18 -0.67
N TRP A 226 -16.46 -23.40 -1.01
CA TRP A 226 -17.18 -23.50 -2.27
C TRP A 226 -16.39 -22.91 -3.46
N ALA A 227 -15.47 -21.98 -3.20
CA ALA A 227 -14.70 -21.27 -4.21
C ALA A 227 -13.40 -22.01 -4.53
N VAL A 228 -12.75 -22.53 -3.50
CA VAL A 228 -11.54 -23.35 -3.61
C VAL A 228 -11.73 -24.61 -2.77
N PRO A 229 -11.74 -25.82 -3.39
CA PRO A 229 -11.86 -27.05 -2.65
C PRO A 229 -10.80 -27.15 -1.54
N GLU A 230 -11.22 -27.56 -0.35
CA GLU A 230 -10.37 -27.57 0.85
C GLU A 230 -9.04 -28.32 0.62
N ARG A 231 -9.09 -29.48 -0.06
CA ARG A 231 -7.91 -30.27 -0.40
C ARG A 231 -6.91 -29.48 -1.26
N ALA A 232 -7.38 -28.83 -2.33
CA ALA A 232 -6.54 -28.05 -3.22
C ALA A 232 -5.92 -26.85 -2.48
N ARG A 233 -6.74 -26.16 -1.67
CA ARG A 233 -6.29 -25.05 -0.83
C ARG A 233 -5.21 -25.48 0.17
N ASN A 234 -5.44 -26.58 0.88
CA ASN A 234 -4.50 -27.12 1.87
C ASN A 234 -3.18 -27.55 1.21
N ASN A 235 -3.22 -28.14 0.02
CA ASN A 235 -2.03 -28.48 -0.75
C ASN A 235 -1.22 -27.23 -1.12
N ILE A 236 -1.86 -26.21 -1.67
CA ILE A 236 -1.21 -24.95 -2.07
C ILE A 236 -0.62 -24.24 -0.84
N LEU A 237 -1.40 -24.07 0.23
CA LEU A 237 -0.92 -23.41 1.45
C LEU A 237 0.22 -24.17 2.11
N SER A 238 0.12 -25.51 2.20
CA SER A 238 1.20 -26.32 2.77
C SER A 238 2.49 -26.19 1.95
N ALA A 239 2.39 -26.22 0.62
CA ALA A 239 3.53 -26.01 -0.26
C ALA A 239 4.13 -24.60 -0.11
N LEU A 240 3.29 -23.57 -0.01
CA LEU A 240 3.71 -22.19 0.19
C LEU A 240 4.42 -21.99 1.52
N VAL A 241 3.79 -22.42 2.61
CA VAL A 241 4.31 -22.27 3.98
C VAL A 241 5.64 -23.01 4.12
N LYS A 242 5.74 -24.22 3.55
CA LYS A 242 7.00 -24.97 3.49
C LYS A 242 8.09 -24.18 2.77
N ARG A 243 7.76 -23.56 1.64
CA ARG A 243 8.70 -22.75 0.85
C ARG A 243 9.15 -21.48 1.58
N ILE A 244 8.19 -20.76 2.19
CA ILE A 244 8.48 -19.59 3.02
C ILE A 244 9.44 -19.98 4.14
N HIS A 245 9.15 -21.07 4.86
CA HIS A 245 10.01 -21.55 5.94
C HIS A 245 11.41 -21.90 5.44
N GLN A 246 11.53 -22.59 4.31
CA GLN A 246 12.83 -22.93 3.73
C GLN A 246 13.67 -21.70 3.35
N LYS A 247 13.04 -20.59 2.95
CA LYS A 247 13.75 -19.39 2.48
C LYS A 247 14.01 -18.35 3.56
N ILE A 248 13.02 -18.11 4.41
CA ILE A 248 13.07 -17.07 5.44
C ILE A 248 13.59 -17.65 6.77
N GLY A 249 13.55 -18.97 6.94
CA GLY A 249 13.98 -19.63 8.17
C GLY A 249 12.99 -19.50 9.33
N VAL A 250 11.82 -18.88 9.11
CA VAL A 250 10.77 -18.72 10.12
C VAL A 250 9.55 -19.52 9.74
N LYS A 251 9.06 -20.34 10.68
CA LYS A 251 7.87 -21.17 10.51
C LYS A 251 6.61 -20.31 10.69
N GLY A 252 5.71 -20.37 9.72
CA GLY A 252 4.37 -19.79 9.84
C GLY A 252 3.50 -20.66 10.73
N ASN A 253 2.77 -20.04 11.65
CA ASN A 253 1.82 -20.69 12.53
C ASN A 253 0.40 -20.30 12.12
N ARG A 254 -0.48 -21.29 12.01
CA ARG A 254 -1.91 -21.05 11.83
C ARG A 254 -2.51 -20.72 13.20
N SER A 255 -2.90 -19.47 13.41
CA SER A 255 -3.27 -18.95 14.74
C SER A 255 -4.76 -19.09 15.03
N ALA A 256 -5.59 -18.94 14.01
CA ALA A 256 -7.04 -19.03 14.15
C ALA A 256 -7.69 -19.38 12.80
N CYS A 257 -8.78 -20.13 12.88
CA CYS A 257 -9.79 -20.16 11.85
C CYS A 257 -11.04 -19.56 12.49
N PHE A 258 -11.39 -18.33 12.13
CA PHE A 258 -12.67 -17.79 12.53
C PHE A 258 -13.69 -18.46 11.63
N VAL A 259 -14.46 -19.40 12.17
CA VAL A 259 -15.68 -19.87 11.54
C VAL A 259 -16.81 -19.11 12.21
N THR A 260 -17.27 -18.04 11.58
CA THR A 260 -18.54 -17.43 11.97
C THR A 260 -19.62 -18.47 11.67
N GLY A 261 -19.96 -19.25 12.69
CA GLY A 261 -20.91 -20.36 12.63
C GLY A 261 -22.33 -19.87 12.38
N VAL A 262 -22.59 -19.28 11.21
CA VAL A 262 -23.92 -18.96 10.72
C VAL A 262 -24.11 -19.82 9.47
N GLY A 263 -24.64 -21.02 9.71
CA GLY A 263 -24.84 -22.02 8.66
C GLY A 263 -25.62 -21.46 7.48
N TYR A 264 -25.26 -21.92 6.27
CA TYR A 264 -26.00 -21.81 5.02
C TYR A 264 -27.34 -21.04 5.06
N VAL A 265 -27.31 -19.72 5.20
CA VAL A 265 -28.50 -18.92 4.94
C VAL A 265 -28.34 -18.35 3.54
N LYS A 266 -29.06 -18.96 2.60
CA LYS A 266 -29.18 -18.53 1.19
C LYS A 266 -29.69 -17.08 1.01
N HIS A 267 -29.95 -16.33 2.07
CA HIS A 267 -30.59 -15.00 2.04
C HIS A 267 -30.10 -14.03 3.14
N TYR A 268 -28.84 -14.09 3.57
CA TYR A 268 -28.34 -13.10 4.54
C TYR A 268 -28.20 -11.72 3.87
N GLN A 269 -29.13 -10.81 4.17
CA GLN A 269 -29.01 -9.36 4.02
C GLN A 269 -28.37 -8.72 5.27
N GLY A 270 -27.45 -9.44 5.94
CA GLY A 270 -26.65 -8.88 7.03
C GLY A 270 -25.47 -8.07 6.47
N PRO A 271 -24.90 -7.13 7.24
CA PRO A 271 -23.72 -6.40 6.80
C PRO A 271 -22.63 -7.41 6.43
N ILE A 272 -22.15 -7.31 5.19
CA ILE A 272 -21.05 -8.07 4.58
C ILE A 272 -19.81 -7.83 5.46
N GLY A 273 -19.61 -8.65 6.48
CA GLY A 273 -18.83 -8.23 7.66
C GLY A 273 -17.55 -9.01 7.92
N ASP A 274 -17.67 -10.29 8.25
CA ASP A 274 -16.54 -11.10 8.67
C ASP A 274 -16.75 -12.53 8.21
N TRP A 275 -16.37 -12.80 6.96
CA TRP A 275 -16.32 -14.16 6.45
C TRP A 275 -15.28 -14.97 7.20
N ASP A 276 -15.43 -16.29 7.13
CA ASP A 276 -14.46 -17.19 7.71
C ASP A 276 -13.07 -16.89 7.17
N LYS A 277 -12.11 -16.72 8.07
CA LYS A 277 -10.73 -16.41 7.70
C LYS A 277 -9.77 -17.29 8.46
N GLU A 278 -8.77 -17.73 7.72
CA GLU A 278 -7.60 -18.39 8.27
C GLU A 278 -6.49 -17.38 8.47
N ILE A 279 -6.01 -17.27 9.69
CA ILE A 279 -4.92 -16.37 10.05
C ILE A 279 -3.63 -17.15 10.14
N TRP A 280 -2.63 -16.68 9.39
CA TRP A 280 -1.26 -17.15 9.46
C TRP A 280 -0.37 -16.06 10.04
N ASP A 281 0.37 -16.40 11.08
CA ASP A 281 1.34 -15.52 11.73
C ASP A 281 2.76 -16.06 11.55
N TRP A 282 3.68 -15.20 11.12
CA TRP A 282 5.11 -15.41 11.19
C TRP A 282 5.69 -14.41 12.18
N VAL A 283 6.44 -14.92 13.16
CA VAL A 283 7.03 -14.12 14.22
C VAL A 283 8.51 -14.46 14.28
N ALA A 284 9.37 -13.45 14.13
CA ALA A 284 10.80 -13.61 14.30
C ALA A 284 11.12 -13.92 15.78
N ASP A 285 12.20 -14.66 16.03
CA ASP A 285 12.72 -14.81 17.39
C ASP A 285 13.04 -13.43 18.00
N GLU A 286 13.07 -13.37 19.33
CA GLU A 286 13.42 -12.15 20.05
C GLU A 286 14.76 -11.56 19.57
N GLY A 287 14.76 -10.26 19.29
CA GLY A 287 15.93 -9.54 18.76
C GLY A 287 16.26 -9.81 17.28
N LYS A 288 15.57 -10.75 16.61
CA LYS A 288 15.77 -11.05 15.18
C LYS A 288 14.75 -10.35 14.29
N VAL A 289 15.00 -10.42 12.99
CA VAL A 289 14.10 -9.93 11.93
C VAL A 289 14.02 -10.94 10.79
N MET A 290 12.91 -10.90 10.05
CA MET A 290 12.68 -11.64 8.81
C MET A 290 12.96 -10.74 7.61
N ASP A 291 13.80 -11.23 6.70
CA ASP A 291 14.02 -10.60 5.39
C ASP A 291 13.12 -11.26 4.34
N TRP A 292 12.11 -10.53 3.89
CA TRP A 292 11.18 -10.94 2.85
C TRP A 292 11.59 -10.46 1.46
N SER A 293 12.74 -9.80 1.30
CA SER A 293 13.17 -9.23 0.01
C SER A 293 13.69 -10.26 -0.99
N GLY A 294 13.95 -11.49 -0.54
CA GLY A 294 14.30 -12.61 -1.38
C GLY A 294 13.16 -13.04 -2.31
N ASP A 295 13.50 -13.45 -3.54
CA ASP A 295 12.53 -14.08 -4.43
C ASP A 295 12.08 -15.42 -3.84
N LEU A 296 10.79 -15.58 -3.56
CA LEU A 296 10.23 -16.82 -3.04
C LEU A 296 10.02 -17.89 -4.12
N GLY A 297 10.10 -17.55 -5.41
CA GLY A 297 10.08 -18.49 -6.54
C GLY A 297 8.67 -18.95 -6.95
N TRP A 298 8.49 -19.23 -8.24
CA TRP A 298 7.18 -19.32 -8.92
C TRP A 298 6.63 -20.71 -9.18
N LYS A 299 7.48 -21.75 -9.19
CA LYS A 299 7.05 -23.08 -9.63
C LYS A 299 6.18 -23.73 -8.55
N TRP A 300 4.87 -23.69 -8.73
CA TRP A 300 3.92 -24.44 -7.93
C TRP A 300 3.75 -25.83 -8.53
N PRO A 301 4.00 -26.91 -7.77
CA PRO A 301 3.53 -28.22 -8.20
C PRO A 301 2.00 -28.20 -8.12
N LEU A 302 1.35 -28.01 -9.26
CA LEU A 302 -0.07 -28.25 -9.42
C LEU A 302 -0.23 -29.73 -9.81
N GLU A 303 0.05 -30.61 -8.86
CA GLU A 303 -0.19 -32.06 -8.99
C GLU A 303 -1.34 -32.50 -8.08
#